data_AF-A0A382MG37-F1
#
_entry.id   AF-A0A382MG37-F1
#
_cell.length_a   1.000
_cell.length_b   1.000
_cell.length_c   1.000
_cell.angle_alpha   90.00
_cell.angle_beta   90.00
_cell.angle_gamma   90.00
#
_symmetry.space_group_name_H-M   'P 1'
#
loop_
_entity.id
_entity.type
_entity.pdbx_description
1 polymer ?
#
loop_
_entity_poly.entity_id
_entity_poly.type
_entity_poly.pdbx_seq_one_letter_code
_entity_poly.pdbx_strand_id
1 'polypeptide(L)'
;VDPKGREALDVALFRFSVTNVAWFYRDGYPLGMDMKVYLLRRLVQGLLTLFLVSIAIFAILRVAPGDVTDLIMSGEDGSGLGMADKHKQELRTSYGLDRPIYQQYGEWVVDMATLHWGNSLFTERSVWDDFLLKLPVTLQLSFMGLLIAVVLGVPLGIVAALRQDTWVDYMARIFALGGVS
;
A
#
# COMPACT_ATOMS: atom_id res chain seq x y z
N VAL A 1 51.65 -18.62 4.81
CA VAL A 1 50.23 -18.23 4.68
C VAL A 1 49.91 -18.31 3.21
N ASP A 2 49.19 -19.35 2.79
CA ASP A 2 49.00 -19.74 1.40
C ASP A 2 48.04 -18.78 0.67
N PRO A 3 48.49 -18.06 -0.38
CA PRO A 3 47.66 -17.14 -1.14
C PRO A 3 46.48 -17.82 -1.86
N LYS A 4 46.55 -19.12 -2.15
CA LYS A 4 45.49 -19.84 -2.87
C LYS A 4 44.24 -20.12 -2.02
N GLY A 5 44.38 -20.14 -0.69
CA GLY A 5 43.26 -20.38 0.23
C GLY A 5 42.29 -19.19 0.36
N ARG A 6 42.77 -17.97 0.12
CA ARG A 6 41.94 -16.74 0.21
C ARG A 6 41.05 -16.56 -1.02
N GLU A 7 41.56 -16.85 -2.22
CA GLU A 7 40.78 -16.77 -3.47
C GLU A 7 39.61 -17.76 -3.47
N ALA A 8 39.79 -18.96 -2.91
CA ALA A 8 38.73 -19.96 -2.84
C ALA A 8 37.56 -19.53 -1.93
N LEU A 9 37.86 -18.81 -0.83
CA LEU A 9 36.85 -18.26 0.07
C LEU A 9 36.12 -17.07 -0.54
N ASP A 10 36.84 -16.19 -1.25
CA ASP A 10 36.22 -15.03 -1.93
C ASP A 10 35.28 -15.48 -3.06
N VAL A 11 35.66 -16.50 -3.84
CA VAL A 11 34.79 -17.08 -4.89
C VAL A 11 33.57 -17.79 -4.28
N ALA A 12 33.73 -18.48 -3.15
CA ALA A 12 32.63 -19.15 -2.47
C ALA A 12 31.63 -18.15 -1.84
N LEU A 13 32.13 -17.08 -1.23
CA LEU A 13 31.30 -16.02 -0.63
C LEU A 13 30.59 -15.17 -1.70
N PHE A 14 31.24 -14.92 -2.84
CA PHE A 14 30.62 -14.25 -3.98
C PHE A 14 29.48 -15.11 -4.58
N ARG A 15 29.65 -16.44 -4.62
CA ARG A 15 28.60 -17.36 -5.07
C ARG A 15 27.37 -17.39 -4.14
N PHE A 16 27.55 -17.13 -2.85
CA PHE A 16 26.46 -17.19 -1.86
C PHE A 16 25.58 -15.93 -1.86
N SER A 17 26.13 -14.77 -2.22
CA SER A 17 25.37 -13.50 -2.32
C SER A 17 24.46 -13.44 -3.56
N VAL A 18 24.85 -14.10 -4.66
CA VAL A 18 24.15 -14.05 -5.96
C VAL A 18 23.06 -15.12 -6.10
N THR A 19 22.92 -16.02 -5.13
CA THR A 19 21.97 -17.16 -5.21
C THR A 19 20.49 -16.75 -5.33
N ASN A 20 20.13 -15.52 -4.96
CA ASN A 20 18.77 -14.99 -5.16
C ASN A 20 18.50 -14.50 -6.60
N VAL A 21 19.54 -14.26 -7.41
CA VAL A 21 19.42 -13.77 -8.79
C VAL A 21 19.81 -14.85 -9.81
N ALA A 22 20.71 -15.76 -9.44
CA ALA A 22 21.21 -16.82 -10.32
C ALA A 22 20.13 -17.84 -10.76
N TRP A 23 19.04 -18.01 -10.00
CA TRP A 23 17.90 -18.81 -10.43
C TRP A 23 17.21 -18.23 -11.69
N PHE A 24 17.30 -16.91 -11.89
CA PHE A 24 16.57 -16.22 -12.97
C PHE A 24 17.15 -16.46 -14.37
N TYR A 25 18.41 -16.92 -14.47
CA TYR A 25 19.15 -17.04 -15.74
C TYR A 25 19.48 -18.47 -16.15
N ARG A 26 19.24 -19.47 -15.29
CA ARG A 26 19.76 -20.84 -15.49
C ARG A 26 18.88 -21.72 -16.38
N ASP A 27 17.58 -21.45 -16.49
CA ASP A 27 16.67 -22.35 -17.21
C ASP A 27 16.01 -21.62 -18.39
N GLY A 28 16.29 -22.10 -19.61
CA GLY A 28 15.60 -21.66 -20.82
C GLY A 28 14.14 -22.07 -20.74
N TYR A 29 13.27 -21.09 -20.52
CA TYR A 29 11.83 -21.27 -20.30
C TYR A 29 11.14 -22.00 -21.48
N PRO A 30 10.58 -23.21 -21.31
CA PRO A 30 9.58 -23.71 -22.25
C PRO A 30 8.33 -22.83 -22.14
N LEU A 31 8.02 -22.13 -23.25
CA LEU A 31 7.06 -21.02 -23.43
C LEU A 31 5.59 -21.19 -22.92
N GLY A 32 5.24 -22.17 -22.09
CA GLY A 32 3.85 -22.44 -21.66
C GLY A 32 3.59 -22.61 -20.16
N MET A 33 4.60 -22.94 -19.34
CA MET A 33 4.40 -23.25 -17.91
C MET A 33 4.96 -22.17 -16.96
N ASP A 34 6.00 -21.44 -17.37
CA ASP A 34 6.68 -20.47 -16.50
C ASP A 34 5.92 -19.15 -16.31
N MET A 35 5.20 -18.69 -17.33
CA MET A 35 4.37 -17.48 -17.22
C MET A 35 3.22 -17.68 -16.23
N LYS A 36 2.61 -18.87 -16.21
CA LYS A 36 1.52 -19.19 -15.27
C LYS A 36 2.03 -19.22 -13.83
N VAL A 37 3.20 -19.83 -13.61
CA VAL A 37 3.85 -19.87 -12.30
C VAL A 37 4.27 -18.47 -11.85
N TYR A 38 4.80 -17.64 -12.75
CA TYR A 38 5.14 -16.25 -12.45
C TYR A 38 3.90 -15.41 -12.09
N LEU A 39 2.84 -15.47 -12.90
CA LEU A 39 1.58 -14.77 -12.64
C LEU A 39 0.96 -15.22 -11.32
N LEU A 40 0.94 -16.53 -11.04
CA LEU A 40 0.40 -17.08 -9.81
C LEU A 40 1.23 -16.63 -8.60
N ARG A 41 2.57 -16.65 -8.68
CA ARG A 41 3.45 -16.13 -7.63
C ARG A 41 3.20 -14.64 -7.39
N ARG A 42 3.03 -13.84 -8.44
CA ARG A 42 2.75 -12.40 -8.35
C ARG A 42 1.38 -12.12 -7.72
N LEU A 43 0.36 -12.89 -8.10
CA LEU A 43 -0.98 -12.79 -7.52
C LEU A 43 -0.98 -13.17 -6.04
N VAL A 44 -0.32 -14.27 -5.67
CA VAL A 44 -0.22 -14.70 -4.26
C VAL A 44 0.52 -13.65 -3.43
N GLN A 45 1.62 -13.09 -3.93
CA GLN A 45 2.34 -12.00 -3.25
C GLN A 45 1.47 -10.75 -3.09
N GLY A 46 0.71 -10.39 -4.13
CA GLY A 46 -0.23 -9.26 -4.09
C GLY A 46 -1.34 -9.47 -3.06
N LEU A 47 -1.99 -10.63 -3.09
CA LEU A 47 -3.04 -11.00 -2.14
C LEU A 47 -2.52 -11.04 -0.70
N LEU A 48 -1.32 -11.60 -0.47
CA LEU A 48 -0.70 -11.63 0.85
C LEU A 48 -0.41 -10.21 1.36
N THR A 49 0.10 -9.34 0.49
CA THR A 49 0.36 -7.94 0.84
C THR A 49 -0.93 -7.23 1.20
N LEU A 50 -1.97 -7.37 0.37
CA LEU A 50 -3.29 -6.78 0.62
C LEU A 50 -3.87 -7.29 1.94
N PHE A 51 -3.77 -8.59 2.21
CA PHE A 51 -4.27 -9.20 3.44
C PHE A 51 -3.54 -8.68 4.69
N LEU A 52 -2.21 -8.53 4.64
CA LEU A 52 -1.44 -7.98 5.75
C LEU A 52 -1.78 -6.50 5.99
N VAL A 53 -1.88 -5.72 4.92
CA VAL A 53 -2.27 -4.30 5.00
C VAL A 53 -3.70 -4.14 5.51
N SER A 54 -4.64 -4.99 5.06
CA SER A 54 -6.03 -4.93 5.52
C SER A 54 -6.16 -5.25 7.01
N ILE A 55 -5.43 -6.26 7.51
CA ILE A 55 -5.35 -6.52 8.95
C ILE A 55 -4.76 -5.32 9.69
N ALA A 56 -3.69 -4.72 9.18
CA ALA A 56 -3.06 -3.57 9.81
C ALA A 56 -4.01 -2.37 9.89
N ILE A 57 -4.71 -2.04 8.80
CA ILE A 57 -5.71 -0.96 8.77
C ILE A 57 -6.85 -1.26 9.75
N PHE A 58 -7.39 -2.48 9.72
CA PHE A 58 -8.46 -2.89 10.61
C PHE A 58 -8.04 -2.82 12.09
N ALA A 59 -6.81 -3.27 12.40
CA ALA A 59 -6.26 -3.19 13.74
C ALA A 59 -6.05 -1.74 14.19
N ILE A 60 -5.50 -0.88 13.33
CA ILE A 60 -5.31 0.55 13.64
C ILE A 60 -6.64 1.21 13.93
N LEU A 61 -7.66 1.00 13.09
CA LEU A 61 -8.99 1.57 13.28
C LEU A 61 -9.68 1.07 14.55
N ARG A 62 -9.35 -0.14 15.01
CA ARG A 62 -9.96 -0.75 16.20
C ARG A 62 -9.19 -0.50 17.51
N VAL A 63 -7.89 -0.24 17.41
CA VAL A 63 -7.02 0.14 18.54
C VAL A 63 -7.03 1.64 18.76
N ALA A 64 -7.39 2.43 17.75
CA ALA A 64 -7.55 3.88 17.87
C ALA A 64 -8.49 4.22 19.05
N PRO A 65 -8.06 5.08 19.99
CA PRO A 65 -8.88 5.47 21.14
C PRO A 65 -10.05 6.34 20.64
N GLY A 66 -11.24 5.75 20.65
CA GLY A 66 -12.49 6.37 20.24
C GLY A 66 -13.45 5.27 19.83
N ASP A 67 -14.49 5.04 20.62
CA ASP A 67 -15.58 4.18 20.18
C ASP A 67 -16.19 4.81 18.91
N VAL A 68 -16.44 4.01 17.87
CA VAL A 68 -17.09 4.50 16.64
C VAL A 68 -18.39 5.22 17.00
N THR A 69 -19.08 4.74 18.04
CA THR A 69 -20.27 5.42 18.57
C THR A 69 -19.98 6.74 19.28
N ASP A 70 -18.84 6.92 19.95
CA ASP A 70 -18.46 8.20 20.55
C ASP A 70 -18.09 9.23 19.47
N LEU A 71 -17.46 8.79 18.38
CA LEU A 71 -17.15 9.66 17.24
C LEU A 71 -18.41 10.11 16.50
N ILE A 72 -19.37 9.20 16.26
CA ILE A 72 -20.69 9.52 15.68
C ILE A 72 -21.45 10.49 16.59
N MET A 73 -21.46 10.25 17.92
CA MET A 73 -22.14 11.12 18.89
C MET A 73 -21.47 12.49 19.07
N SER A 74 -20.18 12.62 18.71
CA SER A 74 -19.44 13.89 18.75
C SER A 74 -19.53 14.72 17.45
N GLY A 75 -20.14 14.16 16.40
CA GLY A 75 -20.35 14.81 15.11
C GLY A 75 -21.65 15.62 15.06
N GLU A 76 -21.51 16.91 14.72
CA GLU A 76 -22.53 17.93 14.43
C GLU A 76 -23.54 18.38 15.49
N ASP A 77 -24.09 17.54 16.36
CA ASP A 77 -25.07 18.00 17.37
C ASP A 77 -24.74 17.47 18.77
N GLY A 78 -23.78 18.13 19.45
CA GLY A 78 -23.33 17.84 20.83
C GLY A 78 -24.41 17.95 21.92
N SER A 79 -25.52 17.24 21.77
CA SER A 79 -26.73 17.27 22.58
C SER A 79 -27.13 15.84 22.98
N GLY A 80 -26.17 15.05 23.48
CA GLY A 80 -26.40 13.63 23.75
C GLY A 80 -25.87 13.10 25.07
N LEU A 81 -25.28 13.91 25.95
CA LEU A 81 -24.58 13.46 27.17
C LEU A 81 -25.50 12.87 28.28
N GLY A 82 -26.78 12.60 28.01
CA GLY A 82 -27.73 12.10 29.02
C GLY A 82 -28.64 10.94 28.62
N MET A 83 -28.74 10.60 27.32
CA MET A 83 -29.55 9.48 26.80
C MET A 83 -28.69 8.43 26.07
N ALA A 84 -27.38 8.48 26.29
CA ALA A 84 -26.37 7.87 25.44
C ALA A 84 -26.31 6.35 25.51
N ASP A 85 -26.47 5.72 26.68
CA ASP A 85 -26.10 4.30 26.84
C ASP A 85 -26.98 3.32 26.04
N LYS A 86 -28.31 3.52 26.02
CA LYS A 86 -29.22 2.66 25.26
C LYS A 86 -29.06 2.85 23.76
N HIS A 87 -28.95 4.10 23.31
CA HIS A 87 -28.78 4.41 21.90
C HIS A 87 -27.40 3.96 21.39
N LYS A 88 -26.36 4.09 22.22
CA LYS A 88 -25.02 3.57 21.96
C LYS A 88 -25.00 2.04 21.82
N GLN A 89 -25.76 1.34 22.64
CA GLN A 89 -25.87 -0.12 22.57
C GLN A 89 -26.69 -0.57 21.35
N GLU A 90 -27.76 0.13 21.01
CA GLU A 90 -28.51 -0.10 19.76
C GLU A 90 -27.64 0.12 18.51
N LEU A 91 -26.83 1.17 18.49
CA LEU A 91 -25.87 1.44 17.41
C LEU A 91 -24.77 0.37 17.36
N ARG A 92 -24.27 -0.11 18.50
CA ARG A 92 -23.30 -1.21 18.53
C ARG A 92 -23.86 -2.50 17.94
N THR A 93 -25.11 -2.81 18.24
CA THR A 93 -25.77 -4.01 17.72
C THR A 93 -26.09 -3.85 16.23
N SER A 94 -26.52 -2.68 15.77
CA SER A 94 -26.81 -2.43 14.35
C SER A 94 -25.56 -2.45 13.47
N TYR A 95 -24.42 -1.98 13.98
CA TYR A 95 -23.13 -2.05 13.29
C TYR A 95 -22.33 -3.34 13.55
N GLY A 96 -22.90 -4.31 14.25
CA GLY A 96 -22.24 -5.61 14.50
C GLY A 96 -21.01 -5.51 15.39
N LEU A 97 -20.82 -4.40 16.11
CA LEU A 97 -19.67 -4.14 16.99
C LEU A 97 -19.65 -5.08 18.21
N ASP A 98 -20.78 -5.70 18.52
CA ASP A 98 -20.95 -6.70 19.59
C ASP A 98 -20.44 -8.11 19.18
N ARG A 99 -20.16 -8.36 17.90
CA ARG A 99 -19.69 -9.67 17.41
C ARG A 99 -18.21 -9.90 17.70
N PRO A 100 -17.72 -11.15 17.74
CA PRO A 100 -16.29 -11.43 17.83
C PRO A 100 -15.47 -10.76 16.71
N ILE A 101 -14.25 -10.32 17.02
CA ILE A 101 -13.36 -9.54 16.13
C ILE A 101 -13.19 -10.21 14.74
N TYR A 102 -13.06 -11.54 14.72
CA TYR A 102 -12.87 -12.29 13.48
C TYR A 102 -14.11 -12.28 12.57
N GLN A 103 -15.33 -12.23 13.13
CA GLN A 103 -16.56 -12.12 12.34
C GLN A 103 -16.68 -10.73 11.74
N GLN A 104 -16.41 -9.69 12.54
CA GLN A 104 -16.44 -8.30 12.05
C GLN A 104 -15.45 -8.09 10.90
N TYR A 105 -14.23 -8.63 11.02
CA TYR A 105 -13.25 -8.57 9.93
C TYR A 105 -13.71 -9.36 8.70
N GLY A 106 -14.25 -10.57 8.89
CA GLY A 106 -14.73 -11.41 7.79
C GLY A 106 -15.87 -10.77 7.00
N GLU A 107 -16.87 -10.22 7.68
CA GLU A 107 -17.98 -9.48 7.07
C GLU A 107 -17.46 -8.26 6.31
N TRP A 108 -16.60 -7.45 6.94
CA TRP A 108 -16.00 -6.29 6.29
C TRP A 108 -15.18 -6.63 5.03
N VAL A 109 -14.40 -7.73 5.05
CA VAL A 109 -13.65 -8.17 3.86
C VAL A 109 -14.60 -8.60 2.74
N VAL A 110 -15.70 -9.29 3.04
CA VAL A 110 -16.70 -9.70 2.04
C VAL A 110 -17.40 -8.49 1.44
N ASP A 111 -17.82 -7.54 2.28
CA ASP A 111 -18.47 -6.29 1.85
C ASP A 111 -17.53 -5.46 0.96
N MET A 112 -16.25 -5.37 1.32
CA MET A 112 -15.22 -4.72 0.52
C MET A 112 -15.00 -5.42 -0.83
N ALA A 113 -14.93 -6.76 -0.83
CA ALA A 113 -14.71 -7.55 -2.05
C ALA A 113 -15.92 -7.58 -2.99
N THR A 114 -17.13 -7.42 -2.46
CA THR A 114 -18.39 -7.40 -3.24
C THR A 114 -18.80 -5.99 -3.69
N LEU A 115 -17.99 -4.97 -3.38
CA LEU A 115 -18.26 -3.55 -3.64
C LEU A 115 -19.50 -3.00 -2.89
N HIS A 116 -19.95 -3.69 -1.85
CA HIS A 116 -21.01 -3.22 -0.96
C HIS A 116 -20.42 -2.54 0.27
N TRP A 117 -19.75 -1.41 0.07
CA TRP A 117 -18.97 -0.74 1.12
C TRP A 117 -19.81 -0.08 2.22
N GLY A 118 -21.14 -0.12 2.10
CA GLY A 118 -22.08 0.45 3.05
C GLY A 118 -22.17 1.97 2.99
N ASN A 119 -22.81 2.54 4.01
CA ASN A 119 -22.97 3.98 4.16
C ASN A 119 -21.91 4.53 5.12
N SER A 120 -21.44 5.73 4.83
CA SER A 120 -20.59 6.51 5.70
C SER A 120 -21.34 6.86 6.98
N LEU A 121 -20.67 6.65 8.10
CA LEU A 121 -21.18 6.96 9.44
C LEU A 121 -21.27 8.46 9.71
N PHE A 122 -20.63 9.28 8.88
CA PHE A 122 -20.57 10.74 9.04
C PHE A 122 -21.43 11.49 8.03
N THR A 123 -21.50 11.01 6.79
CA THR A 123 -22.21 11.68 5.71
C THR A 123 -23.55 11.03 5.38
N GLU A 124 -23.86 9.87 5.99
CA GLU A 124 -25.04 9.02 5.73
C GLU A 124 -25.23 8.63 4.25
N ARG A 125 -24.21 8.83 3.43
CA ARG A 125 -24.19 8.51 2.00
C ARG A 125 -23.40 7.23 1.75
N SER A 126 -23.68 6.58 0.62
CA SER A 126 -22.91 5.42 0.18
C SER A 126 -21.43 5.78 0.05
N VAL A 127 -20.55 4.98 0.65
CA VAL A 127 -19.09 5.16 0.56
C VAL A 127 -18.62 5.07 -0.89
N TRP A 128 -19.31 4.28 -1.72
CA TRP A 128 -19.03 4.15 -3.15
C TRP A 128 -19.22 5.48 -3.90
N ASP A 129 -20.26 6.25 -3.56
CA ASP A 129 -20.54 7.53 -4.20
C ASP A 129 -19.49 8.57 -3.79
N ASP A 130 -19.11 8.59 -2.51
CA ASP A 130 -18.05 9.45 -1.99
C ASP A 130 -16.68 9.12 -2.64
N PHE A 131 -16.41 7.84 -2.90
CA PHE A 131 -15.21 7.41 -3.63
C PHE A 131 -15.22 7.91 -5.08
N LEU A 132 -16.32 7.72 -5.80
CA LEU A 132 -16.46 8.19 -7.18
C LEU A 132 -16.34 9.71 -7.30
N LEU A 133 -16.80 10.46 -6.30
CA LEU A 133 -16.66 11.91 -6.28
C LEU A 133 -15.20 12.37 -6.13
N LYS A 134 -14.38 11.63 -5.37
CA LYS A 134 -12.97 11.96 -5.11
C LYS A 134 -12.01 11.44 -6.17
N LEU A 135 -12.41 10.41 -6.93
CA LEU A 135 -11.58 9.78 -7.94
C LEU A 135 -11.09 10.75 -9.04
N PRO A 136 -11.95 11.61 -9.65
CA PRO A 136 -11.51 12.61 -10.64
C PRO A 136 -10.46 13.58 -10.10
N VAL A 137 -10.59 14.02 -8.84
CA VAL A 137 -9.66 14.95 -8.21
C VAL A 137 -8.28 14.31 -8.05
N THR A 138 -8.24 13.06 -7.60
CA THR A 138 -6.97 12.31 -7.47
C THR A 138 -6.31 12.09 -8.83
N LEU A 139 -7.10 11.76 -9.85
CA LEU A 139 -6.59 11.61 -11.22
C LEU A 139 -6.05 12.93 -11.76
N GLN A 140 -6.74 14.05 -11.53
CA GLN A 140 -6.29 15.36 -11.96
C GLN A 140 -4.97 15.73 -11.29
N LEU A 141 -4.85 15.57 -9.98
CA LEU A 141 -3.62 15.84 -9.23
C LEU A 141 -2.47 14.92 -9.67
N SER A 142 -2.75 13.63 -9.85
CA SER A 142 -1.75 12.66 -10.32
C SER A 142 -1.25 13.00 -11.72
N PHE A 143 -2.17 13.38 -12.62
CA PHE A 143 -1.83 13.76 -13.99
C PHE A 143 -1.03 15.07 -14.03
N MET A 144 -1.39 16.07 -13.23
CA MET A 144 -0.62 17.31 -13.11
C MET A 144 0.77 17.05 -12.53
N GLY A 145 0.87 16.22 -11.49
CA GLY A 145 2.14 15.79 -10.92
C GLY A 145 3.03 15.08 -11.95
N LEU A 146 2.44 14.16 -12.72
CA LEU A 146 3.14 13.47 -13.82
C LEU A 146 3.63 14.46 -14.89
N LEU A 147 2.79 15.41 -15.31
CA LEU A 147 3.18 16.43 -16.27
C LEU A 147 4.36 17.26 -15.77
N ILE A 148 4.32 17.73 -14.53
CA ILE A 148 5.43 18.48 -13.92
C ILE A 148 6.69 17.60 -13.86
N ALA A 149 6.55 16.34 -13.43
CA ALA A 149 7.65 15.39 -13.36
C ALA A 149 8.29 15.15 -14.73
N VAL A 150 7.50 15.04 -15.80
CA VAL A 150 8.02 14.85 -17.16
C VAL A 150 8.67 16.14 -17.68
N VAL A 151 8.00 17.28 -17.55
CA VAL A 151 8.46 18.58 -18.06
C VAL A 151 9.76 19.02 -17.38
N LEU A 152 9.94 18.75 -16.09
CA LEU A 152 11.16 19.11 -15.37
C LEU A 152 12.17 17.96 -15.37
N GLY A 153 11.73 16.74 -15.09
CA GLY A 153 12.61 15.58 -14.92
C GLY A 153 13.29 15.14 -16.20
N VAL A 154 12.59 15.15 -17.35
CA VAL A 154 13.19 14.71 -18.62
C VAL A 154 14.30 15.67 -19.08
N PRO A 155 14.09 17.01 -19.15
CA PRO A 155 15.18 17.92 -19.54
C PRO A 155 16.34 17.91 -18.56
N LEU A 156 16.08 17.88 -17.25
CA LEU A 156 17.15 17.78 -16.24
C LEU A 156 17.94 16.48 -16.40
N GLY A 157 17.26 15.36 -16.64
CA GLY A 157 17.91 14.08 -16.94
C GLY A 157 18.77 14.12 -18.20
N ILE A 158 18.29 14.76 -19.27
CA ILE A 158 19.04 14.93 -20.52
C ILE A 158 20.29 15.79 -20.27
N VAL A 159 20.17 16.91 -19.57
CA VAL A 159 21.32 17.79 -19.26
C VAL A 159 22.36 17.08 -18.39
N ALA A 160 21.93 16.33 -17.39
CA ALA A 160 22.82 15.54 -16.54
C ALA A 160 23.55 14.45 -17.35
N ALA A 161 22.86 13.79 -18.28
CA ALA A 161 23.47 12.79 -19.17
C ALA A 161 24.48 13.40 -20.14
N LEU A 162 24.18 14.57 -20.72
CA LEU A 162 25.08 15.27 -21.64
C LEU A 162 26.31 15.88 -20.94
N ARG A 163 26.19 16.21 -19.64
CA ARG A 163 27.27 16.74 -18.80
C ARG A 163 27.67 15.75 -17.71
N GLN A 164 27.80 14.48 -18.08
CA GLN A 164 28.25 13.42 -17.18
C GLN A 164 29.57 13.76 -16.48
N ASP A 165 29.72 13.31 -15.22
CA ASP A 165 30.87 13.56 -14.35
C ASP A 165 31.14 15.03 -13.99
N THR A 166 30.20 15.94 -14.28
CA THR A 166 30.25 17.33 -13.83
C THR A 166 29.46 17.55 -12.55
N TRP A 167 29.72 18.66 -11.86
CA TRP A 167 28.99 19.05 -10.64
C TRP A 167 27.47 19.07 -10.81
N VAL A 168 26.96 19.33 -12.04
CA VAL A 168 25.53 19.32 -12.37
C VAL A 168 24.95 17.90 -12.29
N ASP A 169 25.69 16.88 -12.74
CA ASP A 169 25.30 15.48 -12.64
C ASP A 169 25.26 15.01 -11.17
N TYR A 170 26.28 15.34 -10.37
CA TYR A 170 26.30 15.02 -8.94
C TYR A 170 25.11 15.64 -8.18
N MET A 171 24.78 16.90 -8.45
CA MET A 171 23.62 17.56 -7.82
C MET A 171 22.31 16.90 -8.24
N ALA A 172 22.14 16.58 -9.54
CA ALA A 172 20.95 15.90 -10.03
C ALA A 172 20.76 14.50 -9.41
N ARG A 173 21.84 13.74 -9.25
CA ARG A 173 21.82 12.40 -8.63
C ARG A 173 21.45 12.45 -7.16
N ILE A 174 22.01 13.40 -6.40
CA ILE A 174 21.67 13.56 -4.97
C ILE A 174 20.19 13.94 -4.82
N PHE A 175 19.70 14.88 -5.63
CA PHE A 175 18.28 15.24 -5.63
C PHE A 175 17.38 14.06 -6.01
N ALA A 176 17.76 13.28 -7.03
CA ALA A 176 16.99 12.11 -7.45
C ALA A 176 16.97 11.02 -6.37
N LEU A 177 18.10 10.72 -5.74
CA LEU A 177 18.19 9.74 -4.66
C LEU A 177 17.41 10.18 -3.40
N GLY A 178 17.49 11.46 -3.06
CA GLY A 178 16.73 12.04 -1.96
C GLY A 178 15.21 12.06 -2.20
N GLY A 179 14.76 12.10 -3.44
CA GLY A 179 13.33 12.00 -3.78
C GLY A 179 12.78 10.57 -3.82
N VAL A 180 13.64 9.55 -3.90
CA VAL A 180 13.24 8.14 -4.01
C VAL A 180 13.23 7.42 -2.64
N SER A 181 13.98 7.95 -1.66
CA SER A 181 14.13 7.37 -0.31
C SER A 181 13.19 8.03 0.69
#